data_AF-A0A7C0XS21-F1
#
_entry.id   AF-A0A7C0XS21-F1
#
_cell.length_a   1.000
_cell.length_b   1.000
_cell.length_c   1.000
_cell.angle_alpha   90.00
_cell.angle_beta   90.00
_cell.angle_gamma   90.00
#
_symmetry.space_group_name_H-M   'P 1'
#
loop_
_entity.id
_entity.type
_entity.pdbx_description
1 polymer ?
#
loop_
_entity_poly.entity_id
_entity_poly.type
_entity_poly.pdbx_seq_one_letter_code
_entity_poly.pdbx_strand_id
1 'polypeptide(L)'
;MVEEIELKGHIIDSMILPKVLDTIMDMHGDFEILQLDVGKTKQDESYCRILVKGTEELFEELERLGAILPKKEVKTKPAPADKILPDDFYGTTHHPTFVFLDGKWVEVENIEMDCVIVIDRKAKRAICKRQGLVKKGEEVVVGLDGIKVIPPQRPREPQEVFSFMSSEISPEKPVNAQIRGLAKEMKKIKDSNGKICFVVGTALAHTGADEALVELIRMGYVHVLFTGNGFATMDIEKQLFGTTLGMDKNTGRVLKRGYKSHLVA
;
A
#
# COMPACT_ATOMS: atom_id res chain seq x y z
N MET A 1 20.06 18.55 9.81
CA MET A 1 19.75 19.27 8.56
C MET A 1 19.05 20.56 8.91
N VAL A 2 19.10 21.58 8.06
CA VAL A 2 18.41 22.86 8.25
C VAL A 2 17.52 23.08 7.02
N GLU A 3 16.22 23.16 7.22
CA GLU A 3 15.24 23.33 6.14
C GLU A 3 14.12 24.27 6.53
N GLU A 4 13.55 24.95 5.54
CA GLU A 4 12.44 25.89 5.72
C GLU A 4 11.11 25.17 5.47
N ILE A 5 10.27 25.08 6.49
CA ILE A 5 8.92 24.53 6.39
C ILE A 5 7.88 25.65 6.30
N GLU A 6 6.79 25.38 5.61
CA GLU A 6 5.61 26.24 5.54
C GLU A 6 4.39 25.54 6.15
N LEU A 7 3.54 26.29 6.84
CA LEU A 7 2.24 25.86 7.35
C LEU A 7 1.19 26.79 6.78
N LYS A 8 0.10 26.24 6.25
CA LYS A 8 -1.00 27.03 5.66
C LYS A 8 -2.36 26.48 6.05
N GLY A 9 -3.29 27.37 6.40
CA GLY A 9 -4.68 27.05 6.76
C GLY A 9 -5.07 27.63 8.11
N HIS A 10 -6.04 27.05 8.80
CA HIS A 10 -6.40 27.45 10.17
C HIS A 10 -5.42 26.91 11.22
N ILE A 11 -4.12 27.20 11.03
CA ILE A 11 -3.01 26.56 11.76
C ILE A 11 -2.94 26.94 13.24
N ILE A 12 -3.53 28.07 13.63
CA ILE A 12 -3.65 28.51 15.03
C ILE A 12 -4.87 27.86 15.67
N ASP A 13 -6.06 28.06 15.11
CA ASP A 13 -7.33 27.54 15.66
C ASP A 13 -7.35 26.01 15.75
N SER A 14 -6.69 25.33 14.80
CA SER A 14 -6.58 23.86 14.77
C SER A 14 -5.42 23.33 15.61
N MET A 15 -4.70 24.20 16.31
CA MET A 15 -3.52 23.87 17.13
C MET A 15 -2.41 23.14 16.36
N ILE A 16 -2.32 23.36 15.04
CA ILE A 16 -1.28 22.74 14.20
C ILE A 16 0.07 23.38 14.50
N LEU A 17 0.13 24.72 14.52
CA LEU A 17 1.38 25.44 14.78
C LEU A 17 1.98 25.10 16.17
N PRO A 18 1.22 25.12 17.29
CA PRO A 18 1.73 24.68 18.58
C PRO A 18 2.27 23.24 18.56
N LYS A 19 1.53 22.29 17.99
CA LYS A 19 1.96 20.88 17.91
C LYS A 19 3.26 20.71 17.12
N VAL A 20 3.42 21.44 16.03
CA VAL A 20 4.64 21.44 15.21
C VAL A 20 5.82 21.94 16.05
N LEU A 21 5.66 23.06 16.77
CA LEU A 21 6.72 23.59 17.62
C LEU A 21 7.07 22.65 18.78
N ASP A 22 6.06 22.08 19.44
CA ASP A 22 6.25 21.11 20.53
C ASP A 22 7.01 19.88 20.04
N THR A 23 6.64 19.35 18.87
CA THR A 23 7.32 18.19 18.25
C THR A 23 8.78 18.49 17.94
N ILE A 24 9.08 19.71 17.45
CA ILE A 24 10.47 20.13 17.22
C ILE A 24 11.26 20.10 18.54
N MET A 25 10.70 20.63 19.62
CA MET A 25 11.36 20.66 20.92
C MET A 25 11.53 19.26 21.53
N ASP A 26 10.49 18.43 21.46
CA ASP A 26 10.48 17.06 21.98
C ASP A 26 11.51 16.16 21.29
N MET A 27 11.75 16.38 20.00
CA MET A 27 12.76 15.67 19.23
C MET A 27 14.13 16.38 19.22
N HIS A 28 14.36 17.31 20.15
CA HIS A 28 15.62 18.05 20.32
C HIS A 28 16.08 18.82 19.07
N GLY A 29 15.12 19.26 18.24
CA GLY A 29 15.35 20.19 17.14
C GLY A 29 15.39 21.65 17.61
N ASP A 30 15.73 22.53 16.69
CA ASP A 30 15.75 23.99 16.87
C ASP A 30 14.93 24.65 15.77
N PHE A 31 14.36 25.83 16.03
CA PHE A 31 13.51 26.51 15.06
C PHE A 31 13.60 28.04 15.13
N GLU A 32 13.42 28.67 13.98
CA GLU A 32 13.32 30.12 13.83
C GLU A 32 12.09 30.44 12.96
N ILE A 33 11.12 31.17 13.50
CA ILE A 33 9.95 31.61 12.73
C ILE A 33 10.38 32.78 11.83
N LEU A 34 10.43 32.53 10.52
CA LEU A 34 10.82 33.52 9.52
C LEU A 34 9.67 34.46 9.16
N GLN A 35 8.44 33.93 9.12
CA GLN A 35 7.24 34.70 8.80
C GLN A 35 6.01 34.08 9.47
N LEU A 36 5.14 34.93 10.00
CA LEU A 36 3.84 34.52 10.54
C LEU A 36 2.79 35.55 10.14
N ASP A 37 1.90 35.15 9.24
CA ASP A 37 0.74 35.93 8.82
C ASP A 37 -0.51 35.33 9.45
N VAL A 38 -1.13 36.10 10.35
CA VAL A 38 -2.31 35.65 11.09
C VAL A 38 -3.57 36.15 10.41
N GLY A 39 -4.48 35.21 10.10
CA GLY A 39 -5.81 35.50 9.60
C GLY A 39 -6.57 36.41 10.58
N LYS A 40 -7.27 37.44 10.07
CA LYS A 40 -7.91 38.46 10.92
C LYS A 40 -9.29 38.02 11.39
N THR A 41 -9.94 37.13 10.64
CA THR A 41 -11.27 36.61 10.92
C THR A 41 -11.26 35.10 10.97
N LYS A 42 -12.33 34.50 11.51
CA LYS A 42 -12.47 33.04 11.67
C LYS A 42 -12.37 32.25 10.36
N GLN A 43 -12.63 32.87 9.22
CA GLN A 43 -12.57 32.23 7.91
C GLN A 43 -11.24 32.48 7.18
N ASP A 44 -10.39 33.36 7.73
CA ASP A 44 -9.11 33.67 7.10
C ASP A 44 -8.08 32.59 7.45
N GLU A 45 -7.39 32.10 6.42
CA GLU A 45 -6.25 31.22 6.62
C GLU A 45 -5.07 31.99 7.21
N SER A 46 -4.33 31.34 8.09
CA SER A 46 -3.04 31.80 8.58
C SER A 46 -1.92 31.06 7.86
N TYR A 47 -0.78 31.73 7.74
CA TYR A 47 0.41 31.20 7.08
C TYR A 47 1.61 31.38 8.01
N CYS A 48 2.43 30.35 8.14
CA CYS A 48 3.65 30.40 8.93
C CYS A 48 4.79 29.76 8.15
N ARG A 49 5.97 30.35 8.23
CA ARG A 49 7.20 29.87 7.61
C ARG A 49 8.29 29.81 8.66
N ILE A 50 8.88 28.64 8.82
CA ILE A 50 9.76 28.32 9.95
C ILE A 50 11.01 27.65 9.40
N LEU A 51 12.17 28.19 9.73
CA LEU A 51 13.44 27.51 9.54
C LEU A 51 13.62 26.51 10.67
N VAL A 52 13.72 25.23 10.36
CA VAL A 52 13.86 24.15 11.35
C VAL A 52 15.20 23.47 11.18
N LYS A 53 15.86 23.17 12.28
CA LYS A 53 17.10 22.41 12.34
C LYS A 53 16.89 21.14 13.15
N GLY A 54 17.07 19.98 12.53
CA GLY A 54 16.95 18.70 13.23
C GLY A 54 17.35 17.49 12.39
N THR A 55 16.97 16.30 12.86
CA THR A 55 17.18 15.01 12.17
C THR A 55 16.17 14.83 11.04
N GLU A 56 16.39 13.83 10.18
CA GLU A 56 15.46 13.48 9.10
C GLU A 56 14.11 13.00 9.64
N GLU A 57 14.14 12.19 10.71
CA GLU A 57 12.96 11.71 11.44
C GLU A 57 12.07 12.85 11.96
N LEU A 58 12.67 13.97 12.38
CA LEU A 58 11.90 15.15 12.78
C LEU A 58 11.09 15.70 11.60
N PHE A 59 11.72 15.89 10.44
CA PHE A 59 11.03 16.45 9.27
C PHE A 59 9.89 15.55 8.77
N GLU A 60 10.04 14.23 8.86
CA GLU A 60 8.95 13.28 8.57
C GLU A 60 7.76 13.49 9.51
N GLU A 61 8.00 13.71 10.81
CA GLU A 61 6.92 13.94 11.79
C GLU A 61 6.25 15.30 11.57
N LEU A 62 7.01 16.33 11.20
CA LEU A 62 6.46 17.65 10.88
C LEU A 62 5.57 17.59 9.64
N GLU A 63 5.94 16.82 8.61
CA GLU A 63 5.11 16.63 7.42
C GLU A 63 3.77 15.95 7.77
N ARG A 64 3.77 14.98 8.69
CA ARG A 64 2.54 14.35 9.22
C ARG A 64 1.63 15.33 9.94
N LEU A 65 2.20 16.32 10.61
CA LEU A 65 1.46 17.40 11.28
C LEU A 65 0.96 18.48 10.31
N GLY A 66 1.31 18.39 9.02
CA GLY A 66 0.85 19.29 7.97
C GLY A 66 1.88 20.34 7.54
N ALA A 67 3.16 20.20 7.92
CA ALA A 67 4.23 21.04 7.42
C ALA A 67 4.52 20.75 5.93
N ILE A 68 4.72 21.81 5.17
CA ILE A 68 5.08 21.79 3.76
C ILE A 68 6.59 22.05 3.70
N LEU A 69 7.37 21.01 3.40
CA LEU A 69 8.83 21.11 3.25
C LEU A 69 9.22 21.80 1.93
N PRO A 70 10.43 22.37 1.84
CA PRO A 70 10.90 23.00 0.61
C PRO A 70 11.05 21.91 -0.47
N LYS A 71 10.44 22.15 -1.62
CA LYS A 71 10.37 21.13 -2.69
C LYS A 71 11.74 20.96 -3.32
N LYS A 72 12.45 19.90 -2.93
CA LYS A 72 13.67 19.48 -3.62
C LYS A 72 13.30 18.67 -4.86
N GLU A 73 14.01 18.89 -5.97
CA GLU A 73 13.85 18.03 -7.13
C GLU A 73 14.33 16.61 -6.81
N VAL A 74 13.64 15.63 -7.39
CA VAL A 74 14.01 14.24 -7.27
C VAL A 74 15.40 14.01 -7.84
N LYS A 75 16.25 13.33 -7.06
CA LYS A 75 17.60 12.95 -7.51
C LYS A 75 17.54 11.63 -8.24
N THR A 76 18.28 11.53 -9.34
CA THR A 76 18.40 10.30 -10.12
C THR A 76 19.86 9.94 -10.37
N LYS A 77 20.15 8.65 -10.46
CA LYS A 77 21.42 8.11 -10.99
C LYS A 77 21.14 7.12 -12.12
N PRO A 78 21.98 7.04 -13.16
CA PRO A 78 21.82 6.05 -14.20
C PRO A 78 22.10 4.64 -13.66
N ALA A 79 21.27 3.67 -14.04
CA ALA A 79 21.51 2.27 -13.73
C ALA A 79 22.84 1.78 -14.36
N PRO A 80 23.77 1.20 -13.57
CA PRO A 80 25.11 0.84 -14.07
C PRO A 80 25.10 -0.28 -15.12
N ALA A 81 24.14 -1.21 -15.02
CA ALA A 81 23.93 -2.29 -15.98
C ALA A 81 22.47 -2.76 -15.97
N ASP A 82 22.11 -3.63 -16.92
CA ASP A 82 20.80 -4.29 -16.92
C ASP A 82 20.57 -5.02 -15.59
N LYS A 83 19.42 -4.74 -14.97
CA LYS A 83 18.96 -5.32 -13.70
C LYS A 83 19.81 -4.97 -12.46
N ILE A 84 20.77 -4.04 -12.59
CA ILE A 84 21.59 -3.53 -11.48
C ILE A 84 21.13 -2.11 -11.15
N LEU A 85 20.83 -1.86 -9.88
CA LEU A 85 20.42 -0.56 -9.36
C LEU A 85 21.65 0.27 -8.99
N PRO A 86 21.60 1.60 -9.09
CA PRO A 86 22.64 2.46 -8.52
C PRO A 86 22.61 2.42 -6.99
N ASP A 87 23.74 2.77 -6.36
CA ASP A 87 23.79 2.96 -4.91
C ASP A 87 22.85 4.09 -4.47
N ASP A 88 22.29 3.92 -3.27
CA ASP A 88 21.29 4.81 -2.63
C ASP A 88 19.94 4.86 -3.36
N PHE A 89 19.56 3.83 -4.13
CA PHE A 89 18.25 3.78 -4.77
C PHE A 89 17.11 3.88 -3.74
N TYR A 90 16.02 4.55 -4.13
CA TYR A 90 14.80 4.57 -3.34
C TYR A 90 13.99 3.29 -3.56
N GLY A 91 13.73 2.55 -2.48
CA GLY A 91 12.83 1.40 -2.47
C GLY A 91 11.38 1.83 -2.26
N THR A 92 10.49 1.42 -3.15
CA THR A 92 9.07 1.81 -3.09
C THR A 92 8.27 1.05 -2.03
N THR A 93 7.25 1.71 -1.50
CA THR A 93 6.17 1.06 -0.75
C THR A 93 5.01 0.70 -1.69
N HIS A 94 3.92 0.17 -1.14
CA HIS A 94 2.68 -0.09 -1.88
C HIS A 94 1.71 1.11 -1.86
N HIS A 95 2.07 2.23 -1.24
CA HIS A 95 1.21 3.40 -1.13
C HIS A 95 1.41 4.35 -2.32
N PRO A 96 0.36 5.09 -2.75
CA PRO A 96 0.49 6.10 -3.79
C PRO A 96 1.65 7.05 -3.51
N THR A 97 2.55 7.16 -4.49
CA THR A 97 3.81 7.91 -4.36
C THR A 97 3.91 8.93 -5.48
N PHE A 98 4.45 10.10 -5.18
CA PHE A 98 4.67 11.21 -6.10
C PHE A 98 6.14 11.60 -6.04
N VAL A 99 6.67 12.04 -7.18
CA VAL A 99 8.01 12.61 -7.28
C VAL A 99 7.95 14.05 -7.78
N PHE A 100 8.80 14.91 -7.24
CA PHE A 100 8.90 16.30 -7.66
C PHE A 100 9.88 16.44 -8.81
N LEU A 101 9.36 16.67 -10.02
CA LEU A 101 10.10 16.70 -11.28
C LEU A 101 9.68 17.92 -12.09
N ASP A 102 10.64 18.69 -12.62
CA ASP A 102 10.41 19.90 -13.42
C ASP A 102 9.44 20.90 -12.75
N GLY A 103 9.59 21.08 -11.43
CA GLY A 103 8.75 21.99 -10.64
C GLY A 103 7.31 21.50 -10.37
N LYS A 104 6.98 20.24 -10.65
CA LYS A 104 5.64 19.67 -10.43
C LYS A 104 5.70 18.31 -9.75
N TRP A 105 4.64 17.98 -9.01
CA TRP A 105 4.43 16.62 -8.51
C TRP A 105 3.91 15.74 -9.64
N VAL A 106 4.64 14.67 -9.92
CA VAL A 106 4.29 13.63 -10.90
C VAL A 106 3.97 12.37 -10.12
N GLU A 107 2.79 11.79 -10.37
CA GLU A 107 2.38 10.52 -9.77
C GLU A 107 3.24 9.37 -10.32
N VAL A 108 3.67 8.47 -9.44
CA VAL A 108 4.40 7.27 -9.83
C VAL A 108 3.41 6.21 -10.30
N GLU A 109 3.57 5.79 -11.54
CA GLU A 109 2.69 4.81 -12.15
C GLU A 109 3.01 3.37 -11.71
N ASN A 110 1.97 2.53 -11.63
CA ASN A 110 2.07 1.10 -11.32
C ASN A 110 2.79 0.80 -9.99
N ILE A 111 2.52 1.61 -8.96
CA ILE A 111 3.18 1.49 -7.67
C ILE A 111 3.03 0.09 -7.08
N GLU A 112 4.16 -0.47 -6.64
CA GLU A 112 4.28 -1.79 -6.04
C GLU A 112 5.37 -1.69 -4.97
N MET A 113 5.26 -2.45 -3.88
CA MET A 113 6.35 -2.54 -2.90
C MET A 113 7.58 -3.23 -3.49
N ASP A 114 8.74 -3.03 -2.86
CA ASP A 114 10.01 -3.70 -3.21
C ASP A 114 10.46 -3.47 -4.66
N CYS A 115 10.13 -2.30 -5.21
CA CYS A 115 10.52 -1.87 -6.55
C CYS A 115 11.32 -0.56 -6.49
N VAL A 116 11.69 -0.02 -7.65
CA VAL A 116 12.33 1.29 -7.79
C VAL A 116 11.52 2.21 -8.68
N ILE A 117 11.76 3.51 -8.57
CA ILE A 117 11.16 4.52 -9.45
C ILE A 117 12.17 4.86 -10.54
N VAL A 118 11.76 4.73 -11.80
CA VAL A 118 12.51 5.17 -12.97
C VAL A 118 11.86 6.44 -13.52
N ILE A 119 12.68 7.46 -13.80
CA ILE A 119 12.23 8.71 -14.42
C ILE A 119 12.46 8.63 -15.93
N ASP A 120 11.36 8.73 -16.70
CA ASP A 120 11.44 8.99 -18.13
C ASP A 120 11.30 10.49 -18.37
N ARG A 121 12.43 11.20 -18.46
CA ARG A 121 12.45 12.65 -18.71
C ARG A 121 11.86 13.04 -20.06
N LYS A 122 11.90 12.16 -21.08
CA LYS A 122 11.32 12.47 -22.40
C LYS A 122 9.80 12.48 -22.34
N ALA A 123 9.23 11.51 -21.62
CA ALA A 123 7.79 11.41 -21.43
C ALA A 123 7.28 12.21 -20.22
N LYS A 124 8.18 12.75 -19.37
CA LYS A 124 7.89 13.41 -18.09
C LYS A 124 7.07 12.53 -17.14
N ARG A 125 7.45 11.26 -17.04
CA ARG A 125 6.75 10.23 -16.25
C ARG A 125 7.67 9.62 -15.21
N ALA A 126 7.07 9.20 -14.10
CA ALA A 126 7.70 8.40 -13.08
C ALA A 126 7.05 7.01 -13.07
N ILE A 127 7.86 5.97 -13.20
CA ILE A 127 7.36 4.60 -13.42
C ILE A 127 7.96 3.70 -12.35
N CYS A 128 7.09 3.01 -11.60
CA CYS A 128 7.52 1.93 -10.71
C CYS A 128 7.98 0.73 -11.53
N LYS A 129 9.16 0.20 -11.23
CA LYS A 129 9.79 -0.86 -12.00
C LYS A 129 10.48 -1.86 -11.07
N ARG A 130 10.18 -3.14 -11.24
CA ARG A 130 10.91 -4.23 -10.58
C ARG A 130 12.38 -4.22 -11.03
N GLN A 131 13.31 -4.49 -10.12
CA GLN A 131 14.74 -4.54 -10.41
C GLN A 131 15.06 -5.36 -11.67
N GLY A 132 14.45 -6.54 -11.82
CA GLY A 132 14.69 -7.44 -12.96
C GLY A 132 14.29 -6.88 -14.34
N LEU A 133 13.59 -5.75 -14.38
CA LEU A 133 13.17 -5.07 -15.62
C LEU A 133 14.00 -3.81 -15.91
N VAL A 134 14.80 -3.33 -14.97
CA VAL A 134 15.63 -2.13 -15.13
C VAL A 134 16.70 -2.35 -16.21
N LYS A 135 16.93 -1.34 -17.04
CA LYS A 135 17.89 -1.34 -18.14
C LYS A 135 19.05 -0.39 -17.87
N LYS A 136 20.22 -0.74 -18.37
CA LYS A 136 21.42 0.09 -18.26
C LYS A 136 21.14 1.52 -18.73
N GLY A 137 21.51 2.50 -17.92
CA GLY A 137 21.36 3.92 -18.21
C GLY A 137 19.99 4.51 -17.90
N GLU A 138 19.00 3.72 -17.46
CA GLU A 138 17.73 4.28 -16.96
C GLU A 138 17.99 5.13 -15.71
N GLU A 139 17.33 6.29 -15.61
CA GLU A 139 17.44 7.19 -14.47
C GLU A 139 16.61 6.65 -13.29
N VAL A 140 17.27 6.01 -12.34
CA VAL A 140 16.65 5.48 -11.13
C VAL A 140 16.70 6.55 -10.04
N VAL A 141 15.59 6.75 -9.33
CA VAL A 141 15.49 7.67 -8.20
C VAL A 141 16.39 7.20 -7.05
N VAL A 142 17.13 8.13 -6.46
CA VAL A 142 18.04 7.89 -5.34
C VAL A 142 17.79 8.88 -4.20
N GLY A 143 18.05 8.44 -2.97
CA GLY A 143 17.77 9.22 -1.75
C GLY A 143 16.27 9.46 -1.53
N LEU A 144 15.95 10.47 -0.71
CA LEU A 144 14.58 10.77 -0.27
C LEU A 144 14.09 12.14 -0.74
N ASP A 145 14.96 12.94 -1.36
CA ASP A 145 14.62 14.27 -1.84
C ASP A 145 13.55 14.21 -2.95
N GLY A 146 12.51 15.04 -2.82
CA GLY A 146 11.48 15.17 -3.84
C GLY A 146 10.55 13.98 -3.95
N ILE A 147 10.42 13.15 -2.90
CA ILE A 147 9.49 12.03 -2.86
C ILE A 147 8.38 12.33 -1.85
N LYS A 148 7.13 12.06 -2.23
CA LYS A 148 5.96 12.21 -1.37
C LYS A 148 5.13 10.92 -1.40
N VAL A 149 4.99 10.27 -0.26
CA VAL A 149 4.14 9.09 -0.09
C VAL A 149 2.82 9.52 0.55
N ILE A 150 1.69 9.08 -0.01
CA ILE A 150 0.37 9.32 0.58
C ILE A 150 -0.06 8.04 1.32
N PRO A 151 0.14 7.95 2.64
CA PRO A 151 -0.33 6.81 3.41
C PRO A 151 -1.86 6.78 3.47
N PRO A 152 -2.46 5.59 3.73
CA PRO A 152 -3.90 5.49 3.97
C PRO A 152 -4.30 6.36 5.16
N GLN A 153 -5.48 6.97 5.08
CA GLN A 153 -6.03 7.75 6.18
C GLN A 153 -6.17 6.86 7.42
N ARG A 154 -5.50 7.23 8.51
CA ARG A 154 -5.69 6.54 9.79
C ARG A 154 -7.12 6.78 10.28
N PRO A 155 -7.79 5.78 10.88
CA PRO A 155 -9.08 5.97 11.53
C PRO A 155 -8.98 7.11 12.55
N ARG A 156 -9.91 8.07 12.50
CA ARG A 156 -9.97 9.19 13.44
C ARG A 156 -10.66 8.83 14.76
N GLU A 157 -11.03 7.56 14.93
CA GLU A 157 -11.63 7.10 16.17
C GLU A 157 -10.56 7.08 17.28
N PRO A 158 -10.82 7.71 18.42
CA PRO A 158 -9.87 7.69 19.53
C PRO A 158 -9.66 6.23 19.96
N GLN A 159 -8.44 5.73 19.87
CA GLN A 159 -8.07 4.48 20.51
C GLN A 159 -8.28 4.67 22.03
N GLU A 160 -9.21 3.92 22.60
CA GLU A 160 -9.38 3.89 24.06
C GLU A 160 -8.08 3.42 24.72
N VAL A 161 -7.68 4.08 25.80
CA VAL A 161 -6.44 3.76 26.57
C VAL A 161 -6.41 2.30 27.03
N PHE A 162 -7.59 1.66 27.15
CA PHE A 162 -7.75 0.26 27.47
C PHE A 162 -8.89 -0.35 26.64
N SER A 163 -8.66 -1.49 26.00
CA SER A 163 -9.67 -2.19 25.19
C SER A 163 -9.42 -3.70 25.17
N PHE A 164 -10.51 -4.48 25.15
CA PHE A 164 -10.46 -5.94 24.94
C PHE A 164 -10.72 -6.28 23.48
N MET A 165 -10.17 -7.40 22.99
CA MET A 165 -10.39 -7.91 21.62
C MET A 165 -9.95 -6.94 20.51
N SER A 166 -9.03 -6.03 20.82
CA SER A 166 -8.50 -5.02 19.90
C SER A 166 -7.51 -5.58 18.86
N SER A 167 -7.04 -6.82 19.03
CA SER A 167 -6.13 -7.46 18.07
C SER A 167 -6.78 -7.53 16.69
N GLU A 168 -6.03 -7.33 15.61
CA GLU A 168 -6.60 -7.40 14.25
C GLU A 168 -7.03 -8.84 13.89
N ILE A 169 -6.18 -9.82 14.20
CA ILE A 169 -6.38 -11.24 13.87
C ILE A 169 -6.63 -12.04 15.16
N SER A 170 -7.76 -12.73 15.24
CA SER A 170 -8.05 -13.70 16.31
C SER A 170 -9.11 -14.73 15.87
N PRO A 171 -8.91 -16.03 16.17
CA PRO A 171 -9.92 -17.07 15.96
C PRO A 171 -11.18 -16.90 16.82
N GLU A 172 -11.11 -16.14 17.90
CA GLU A 172 -12.21 -15.92 18.85
C GLU A 172 -13.16 -14.81 18.41
N LYS A 173 -12.89 -14.17 17.26
CA LYS A 173 -13.77 -13.16 16.68
C LYS A 173 -14.98 -13.80 16.01
N PRO A 174 -16.15 -13.14 16.03
CA PRO A 174 -17.38 -13.68 15.43
C PRO A 174 -17.31 -13.69 13.89
N VAL A 175 -16.77 -14.78 13.33
CA VAL A 175 -16.60 -14.99 11.88
C VAL A 175 -17.91 -14.77 11.10
N ASN A 176 -19.05 -15.20 11.65
CA ASN A 176 -20.36 -15.01 11.02
C ASN A 176 -20.75 -13.55 10.78
N ALA A 177 -20.30 -12.63 11.64
CA ALA A 177 -20.52 -11.20 11.44
C ALA A 177 -19.65 -10.66 10.28
N GLN A 178 -18.40 -11.12 10.20
CA GLN A 178 -17.47 -10.75 9.14
C GLN A 178 -17.93 -11.26 7.76
N ILE A 179 -18.43 -12.50 7.67
CA ILE A 179 -18.98 -13.07 6.44
C ILE A 179 -20.10 -12.18 5.86
N ARG A 180 -21.02 -11.71 6.72
CA ARG A 180 -22.10 -10.82 6.28
C ARG A 180 -21.57 -9.46 5.80
N GLY A 181 -20.57 -8.92 6.47
CA GLY A 181 -19.90 -7.68 6.03
C GLY A 181 -19.23 -7.85 4.66
N LEU A 182 -18.46 -8.93 4.49
CA LEU A 182 -17.81 -9.25 3.23
C LEU A 182 -18.81 -9.43 2.09
N ALA A 183 -19.90 -10.17 2.31
CA ALA A 183 -20.94 -10.37 1.30
C ALA A 183 -21.60 -9.05 0.86
N LYS A 184 -21.84 -8.12 1.79
CA LYS A 184 -22.36 -6.78 1.48
C LYS A 184 -21.38 -5.98 0.63
N GLU A 185 -20.09 -6.02 0.96
CA GLU A 185 -19.07 -5.29 0.18
C GLU A 185 -18.89 -5.90 -1.21
N MET A 186 -18.87 -7.23 -1.34
CA MET A 186 -18.85 -7.90 -2.64
C MET A 186 -20.05 -7.51 -3.51
N LYS A 187 -21.25 -7.45 -2.92
CA LYS A 187 -22.45 -6.97 -3.61
C LYS A 187 -22.31 -5.52 -4.07
N LYS A 188 -21.85 -4.63 -3.20
CA LYS A 188 -21.63 -3.22 -3.53
C LYS A 188 -20.63 -3.04 -4.68
N ILE A 189 -19.50 -3.76 -4.66
CA ILE A 189 -18.51 -3.73 -5.75
C ILE A 189 -19.13 -4.19 -7.06
N LYS A 190 -19.90 -5.29 -7.03
CA LYS A 190 -20.58 -5.81 -8.22
C LYS A 190 -21.63 -4.82 -8.76
N ASP A 191 -22.45 -4.25 -7.88
CA ASP A 191 -23.50 -3.29 -8.25
C ASP A 191 -22.88 -1.99 -8.83
N SER A 192 -21.64 -1.65 -8.46
CA SER A 192 -20.87 -0.55 -9.06
C SER A 192 -20.04 -0.95 -10.29
N ASN A 193 -20.31 -2.12 -10.89
CA ASN A 193 -19.57 -2.69 -12.03
C ASN A 193 -18.05 -2.84 -11.79
N GLY A 194 -17.67 -3.00 -10.52
CA GLY A 194 -16.30 -3.28 -10.11
C GLY A 194 -15.94 -4.74 -10.33
N LYS A 195 -14.64 -5.03 -10.39
CA LYS A 195 -14.11 -6.39 -10.58
C LYS A 195 -13.58 -6.93 -9.26
N ILE A 196 -13.86 -8.19 -8.99
CA ILE A 196 -13.36 -8.91 -7.81
C ILE A 196 -12.43 -10.01 -8.28
N CYS A 197 -11.21 -10.01 -7.73
CA CYS A 197 -10.19 -11.01 -7.96
C CYS A 197 -10.11 -11.96 -6.78
N PHE A 198 -10.08 -13.27 -7.05
CA PHE A 198 -9.87 -14.31 -6.06
C PHE A 198 -8.46 -14.89 -6.21
N VAL A 199 -7.73 -15.01 -5.11
CA VAL A 199 -6.45 -15.73 -5.04
C VAL A 199 -6.68 -17.00 -4.23
N VAL A 200 -6.59 -18.16 -4.87
CA VAL A 200 -6.99 -19.44 -4.26
C VAL A 200 -5.86 -20.46 -4.26
N GLY A 201 -5.78 -21.23 -3.18
CA GLY A 201 -4.84 -22.33 -2.99
C GLY A 201 -5.50 -23.71 -2.97
N THR A 202 -4.68 -24.76 -2.91
CA THR A 202 -5.11 -26.18 -2.94
C THR A 202 -6.09 -26.55 -1.82
N ALA A 203 -6.00 -25.90 -0.66
CA ALA A 203 -6.90 -26.14 0.48
C ALA A 203 -8.38 -25.99 0.11
N LEU A 204 -8.71 -25.17 -0.88
CA LEU A 204 -10.07 -24.97 -1.35
C LEU A 204 -10.66 -26.26 -1.95
N ALA A 205 -9.84 -27.03 -2.68
CA ALA A 205 -10.25 -28.33 -3.24
C ALA A 205 -10.36 -29.41 -2.17
N HIS A 206 -9.45 -29.42 -1.18
CA HIS A 206 -9.45 -30.42 -0.10
C HIS A 206 -10.62 -30.26 0.88
N THR A 207 -11.03 -29.03 1.15
CA THR A 207 -12.10 -28.73 2.13
C THR A 207 -13.50 -28.81 1.54
N GLY A 208 -13.63 -28.97 0.22
CA GLY A 208 -14.93 -28.93 -0.47
C GLY A 208 -15.46 -27.51 -0.72
N ALA A 209 -14.69 -26.48 -0.35
CA ALA A 209 -15.08 -25.08 -0.53
C ALA A 209 -15.09 -24.64 -2.01
N ASP A 210 -14.55 -25.44 -2.91
CA ASP A 210 -14.65 -25.29 -4.37
C ASP A 210 -16.10 -25.19 -4.85
N GLU A 211 -17.05 -25.92 -4.25
CA GLU A 211 -18.45 -25.87 -4.65
C GLU A 211 -19.05 -24.47 -4.41
N ALA A 212 -18.72 -23.84 -3.29
CA ALA A 212 -19.15 -22.47 -3.00
C ALA A 212 -18.47 -21.45 -3.94
N LEU A 213 -17.22 -21.68 -4.31
CA LEU A 213 -16.52 -20.84 -5.30
C LEU A 213 -17.18 -20.92 -6.67
N VAL A 214 -17.60 -22.11 -7.11
CA VAL A 214 -18.33 -22.32 -8.37
C VAL A 214 -19.63 -21.50 -8.38
N GLU A 215 -20.38 -21.50 -7.27
CA GLU A 215 -21.59 -20.68 -7.16
C GLU A 215 -21.27 -19.18 -7.25
N LEU A 216 -20.22 -18.71 -6.58
CA LEU A 216 -19.78 -17.31 -6.70
C LEU A 216 -19.37 -16.94 -8.13
N ILE A 217 -18.70 -17.84 -8.86
CA ILE A 217 -18.36 -17.65 -10.28
C ILE A 217 -19.65 -17.52 -11.10
N ARG A 218 -20.60 -18.45 -10.95
CA ARG A 218 -21.89 -18.45 -11.67
C ARG A 218 -22.72 -17.21 -11.37
N MET A 219 -22.69 -16.74 -10.13
CA MET A 219 -23.35 -15.51 -9.71
C MET A 219 -22.64 -14.25 -10.22
N GLY A 220 -21.50 -14.33 -10.90
CA GLY A 220 -20.77 -13.18 -11.44
C GLY A 220 -20.02 -12.37 -10.37
N TYR A 221 -19.63 -13.00 -9.26
CA TYR A 221 -18.79 -12.37 -8.24
C TYR A 221 -17.30 -12.60 -8.46
N VAL A 222 -16.90 -13.49 -9.36
CA VAL A 222 -15.49 -13.78 -9.65
C VAL A 222 -15.16 -13.35 -11.07
N HIS A 223 -14.27 -12.37 -11.22
CA HIS A 223 -13.87 -11.82 -12.51
C HIS A 223 -12.48 -12.28 -12.94
N VAL A 224 -11.60 -12.48 -11.96
CA VAL A 224 -10.23 -12.97 -12.14
C VAL A 224 -9.96 -14.01 -11.06
N LEU A 225 -9.35 -15.12 -11.44
CA LEU A 225 -8.92 -16.17 -10.54
C LEU A 225 -7.41 -16.36 -10.69
N PHE A 226 -6.64 -15.98 -9.67
CA PHE A 226 -5.23 -16.34 -9.57
C PHE A 226 -5.08 -17.61 -8.75
N THR A 227 -4.37 -18.57 -9.32
CA THR A 227 -4.07 -19.83 -8.64
C THR A 227 -2.79 -20.45 -9.20
N GLY A 228 -2.30 -21.50 -8.54
CA GLY A 228 -1.17 -22.29 -9.00
C GLY A 228 -1.60 -23.63 -9.58
N ASN A 229 -0.63 -24.33 -10.19
CA ASN A 229 -0.83 -25.68 -10.75
C ASN A 229 -1.55 -26.63 -9.78
N GLY A 230 -1.16 -26.60 -8.50
CA GLY A 230 -1.72 -27.51 -7.49
C GLY A 230 -3.25 -27.47 -7.40
N PHE A 231 -3.84 -26.28 -7.29
CA PHE A 231 -5.31 -26.18 -7.19
C PHE A 231 -5.98 -26.56 -8.51
N ALA A 232 -5.46 -26.08 -9.64
CA ALA A 232 -6.01 -26.39 -10.96
C ALA A 232 -6.05 -27.91 -11.24
N THR A 233 -4.95 -28.62 -10.99
CA THR A 233 -4.88 -30.08 -11.14
C THR A 233 -5.81 -30.79 -10.17
N MET A 234 -5.89 -30.36 -8.91
CA MET A 234 -6.76 -30.98 -7.91
C MET A 234 -8.24 -30.77 -8.19
N ASP A 235 -8.63 -29.62 -8.72
CA ASP A 235 -10.01 -29.36 -9.15
C ASP A 235 -10.41 -30.33 -10.28
N ILE A 236 -9.56 -30.46 -11.30
CA ILE A 236 -9.75 -31.43 -12.40
C ILE A 236 -9.80 -32.87 -11.88
N GLU A 237 -8.87 -33.25 -11.00
CA GLU A 237 -8.84 -34.57 -10.38
C GLU A 237 -10.15 -34.87 -9.64
N LYS A 238 -10.67 -33.89 -8.90
CA LYS A 238 -11.92 -34.03 -8.14
C LYS A 238 -13.11 -34.24 -9.05
N GLN A 239 -13.17 -33.57 -10.20
CA GLN A 239 -14.26 -33.75 -11.17
C GLN A 239 -14.18 -35.08 -11.92
N LEU A 240 -12.98 -35.54 -12.27
CA LEU A 240 -12.78 -36.78 -13.04
C LEU A 240 -12.85 -38.04 -12.18
N PHE A 241 -12.26 -37.99 -10.99
CA PHE A 241 -12.01 -39.18 -10.15
C PHE A 241 -12.67 -39.11 -8.78
N GLY A 242 -13.28 -37.97 -8.42
CA GLY A 242 -13.88 -37.79 -7.09
C GLY A 242 -12.84 -37.65 -5.97
N THR A 243 -11.58 -37.40 -6.30
CA THR A 243 -10.46 -37.35 -5.34
C THR A 243 -9.65 -36.08 -5.44
N THR A 244 -8.94 -35.73 -4.35
CA THR A 244 -7.87 -34.72 -4.36
C THR A 244 -6.60 -35.33 -3.77
N LEU A 245 -5.52 -35.43 -4.54
CA LEU A 245 -4.33 -36.23 -4.21
C LEU A 245 -4.68 -37.67 -3.79
N GLY A 246 -5.68 -38.26 -4.42
CA GLY A 246 -6.17 -39.60 -4.09
C GLY A 246 -7.00 -39.70 -2.80
N MET A 247 -7.29 -38.57 -2.14
CA MET A 247 -8.23 -38.51 -1.03
C MET A 247 -9.65 -38.41 -1.55
N ASP A 248 -10.51 -39.37 -1.20
CA ASP A 248 -11.91 -39.39 -1.59
C ASP A 248 -12.66 -38.18 -0.99
N LYS A 249 -13.37 -37.43 -1.84
CA LYS A 249 -14.01 -36.17 -1.47
C LYS A 249 -15.13 -36.32 -0.44
N ASN A 250 -15.77 -37.49 -0.36
CA ASN A 250 -16.93 -37.71 0.50
C ASN A 250 -16.53 -38.26 1.87
N THR A 251 -15.49 -39.10 1.90
CA THR A 251 -15.08 -39.84 3.10
C THR A 251 -13.80 -39.30 3.73
N GLY A 252 -13.04 -38.47 3.02
CA GLY A 252 -11.74 -37.97 3.46
C GLY A 252 -10.66 -39.06 3.54
N ARG A 253 -10.93 -40.27 3.05
CA ARG A 253 -9.99 -41.39 3.10
C ARG A 253 -9.06 -41.37 1.89
N VAL A 254 -7.76 -41.58 2.13
CA VAL A 254 -6.77 -41.73 1.06
C VAL A 254 -6.89 -43.12 0.43
N LEU A 255 -7.21 -43.15 -0.86
CA LEU A 255 -7.36 -44.39 -1.62
C LEU A 255 -6.00 -45.02 -1.93
N LYS A 256 -5.96 -46.36 -1.95
CA LYS A 256 -4.75 -47.11 -2.32
C LYS A 256 -4.37 -46.79 -3.77
N ARG A 257 -3.12 -46.34 -3.99
CA ARG A 257 -2.62 -45.85 -5.28
C ARG A 257 -3.35 -44.61 -5.81
N GLY A 258 -3.98 -43.83 -4.94
CA GLY A 258 -4.68 -42.59 -5.28
C GLY A 258 -3.77 -41.50 -5.86
N TYR A 259 -2.45 -41.57 -5.70
CA TYR A 259 -1.53 -40.66 -6.41
C TYR A 259 -1.69 -40.70 -7.94
N LYS A 260 -2.23 -41.80 -8.50
CA LYS A 260 -2.43 -41.94 -9.94
C LYS A 260 -3.50 -41.01 -10.49
N SER A 261 -4.59 -40.75 -9.77
CA SER A 261 -5.64 -39.84 -10.23
C SER A 261 -5.07 -38.45 -10.46
N HIS A 262 -4.23 -37.99 -9.53
CA HIS A 262 -3.56 -36.69 -9.64
C HIS A 262 -2.57 -36.58 -10.81
N LEU A 263 -1.85 -37.66 -11.13
CA LEU A 263 -0.91 -37.66 -12.27
C LEU A 263 -1.61 -37.76 -13.63
N VAL A 264 -2.84 -38.27 -13.65
CA VAL A 264 -3.66 -38.38 -14.88
C VAL A 264 -4.41 -37.07 -15.14
N ALA A 265 -4.83 -36.38 -14.09
CA ALA A 265 -5.44 -35.05 -14.15
C ALA A 265 -4.43 -33.97 -14.59
#